data_AF-A0A2E3J6J4-F1
#
_entry.id   AF-A0A2E3J6J4-F1
#
_cell.length_a   1.000
_cell.length_b   1.000
_cell.length_c   1.000
_cell.angle_alpha   90.00
_cell.angle_beta   90.00
_cell.angle_gamma   90.00
#
_symmetry.space_group_name_H-M   'P 1'
#
loop_
_entity.id
_entity.type
_entity.pdbx_description
1 polymer ?
#
loop_
_entity_poly.entity_id
_entity_poly.type
_entity_poly.pdbx_seq_one_letter_code
_entity_poly.pdbx_strand_id
1 'polypeptide(L)' 'MAVRGEYLSGLQVLQDIKASSPTAKVILITGFATYAMDCEGILEFGASYCLQKPFDLADVLKIVNWEIFQSQATLV' A
#
# COMPACT_ATOMS: atom_id res chain seq x y z
N MET A 1 -19.88 28.03 -1.15
CA MET A 1 -19.05 27.20 -0.25
C MET A 1 -19.18 25.76 -0.74
N ALA A 2 -18.24 25.27 -1.55
CA ALA A 2 -18.30 23.90 -2.03
C ALA A 2 -17.88 22.98 -0.87
N VAL A 3 -18.81 22.15 -0.40
CA VAL A 3 -18.46 21.00 0.44
C VAL A 3 -17.73 20.04 -0.51
N ARG A 4 -16.40 20.13 -0.55
CA ARG A 4 -15.57 19.03 -1.08
C ARG A 4 -15.90 17.85 -0.18
N GLY A 5 -16.62 16.86 -0.69
CA GLY A 5 -16.67 15.55 -0.04
C GLY A 5 -15.22 15.16 0.25
N GLU A 6 -14.90 14.97 1.52
CA GLU A 6 -13.55 14.73 1.98
C GLU A 6 -13.07 13.42 1.36
N TYR A 7 -12.35 13.51 0.25
CA TYR A 7 -11.66 12.36 -0.31
C TYR A 7 -10.62 11.95 0.73
N LEU A 8 -10.89 10.84 1.43
CA LEU A 8 -9.91 10.21 2.31
C LEU A 8 -8.63 9.96 1.52
N SER A 9 -7.52 10.50 2.02
CA SER A 9 -6.20 10.22 1.45
C SER A 9 -5.90 8.74 1.63
N GLY A 10 -5.36 8.08 0.60
CA GLY A 10 -4.93 6.68 0.70
C GLY A 10 -3.89 6.46 1.81
N LEU A 11 -3.10 7.50 2.13
CA LEU A 11 -2.15 7.48 3.25
C LEU A 11 -2.85 7.51 4.61
N GLN A 12 -3.96 8.25 4.75
CA GLN A 12 -4.75 8.26 5.99
C GLN A 12 -5.32 6.87 6.27
N VAL A 13 -5.83 6.21 5.23
CA VAL A 13 -6.36 4.85 5.32
C VAL A 13 -5.26 3.85 5.70
N LEU A 14 -4.05 3.98 5.12
CA LEU A 14 -2.91 3.16 5.50
C LEU A 14 -2.56 3.33 6.99
N GLN A 15 -2.52 4.56 7.48
CA GLN A 15 -2.27 4.85 8.90
C GLN A 15 -3.32 4.20 9.80
N ASP A 16 -4.62 4.34 9.47
CA ASP A 16 -5.71 3.76 10.24
C ASP A 16 -5.66 2.22 10.27
N ILE A 17 -5.32 1.61 9.13
CA ILE A 17 -5.12 0.16 9.02
C ILE A 17 -3.96 -0.28 9.90
N LYS A 18 -2.81 0.41 9.85
CA LYS A 18 -1.63 0.06 10.64
C LYS A 18 -1.81 0.31 12.14
N ALA A 19 -2.54 1.34 12.51
CA ALA A 19 -2.91 1.61 13.90
C ALA A 19 -3.82 0.49 14.45
N SER A 20 -4.76 -0.01 13.64
CA SER A 20 -5.68 -1.08 14.04
C SER A 20 -5.07 -2.48 13.95
N SER A 21 -4.19 -2.70 12.98
CA SER A 21 -3.53 -3.97 12.69
C SER A 21 -2.11 -3.72 12.18
N PRO A 22 -1.11 -3.65 13.07
CA PRO A 22 0.27 -3.38 12.68
C PRO A 22 0.86 -4.43 11.74
N THR A 23 0.37 -5.67 11.83
CA THR A 23 0.81 -6.82 11.02
C THR A 23 0.09 -6.92 9.68
N ALA A 24 -0.94 -6.10 9.42
CA ALA A 24 -1.65 -6.11 8.14
C ALA A 24 -0.71 -5.72 7.00
N LYS A 25 -0.72 -6.52 5.94
CA LYS A 25 0.02 -6.22 4.71
C LYS A 25 -0.83 -5.30 3.85
N VAL A 26 -0.26 -4.15 3.48
CA VAL A 26 -0.96 -3.14 2.70
C VAL A 26 -0.16 -2.84 1.45
N ILE A 27 -0.80 -3.01 0.29
CA ILE A 27 -0.23 -2.68 -1.01
C ILE A 27 -0.90 -1.40 -1.47
N LEU A 28 -0.12 -0.32 -1.60
CA LEU A 28 -0.60 0.93 -2.17
C LEU A 28 -0.68 0.81 -3.69
N ILE A 29 -1.70 1.42 -4.29
CA ILE A 29 -1.85 1.48 -5.74
C ILE A 29 -2.05 2.93 -6.16
N THR A 30 -1.11 3.50 -6.92
CA THR A 30 -1.15 4.92 -7.31
C THR A 30 -1.13 5.12 -8.82
N GLY A 31 -1.90 6.08 -9.33
CA GLY A 31 -1.87 6.52 -10.73
C GLY A 31 -1.07 7.78 -11.00
N PHE A 32 -0.57 8.42 -9.94
CA PHE A 32 0.30 9.59 -9.99
C PHE A 32 1.43 9.32 -8.99
N ALA A 33 2.33 8.41 -9.37
CA ALA A 33 3.55 8.17 -8.60
C ALA A 33 4.48 9.37 -8.81
N THR A 34 4.42 10.38 -7.93
CA THR A 34 5.63 11.12 -7.64
C THR A 34 6.48 10.20 -6.77
N TYR A 35 7.75 10.01 -7.15
CA TYR A 35 8.74 9.20 -6.41
C TYR A 35 8.71 9.45 -4.88
N ALA A 36 8.40 10.69 -4.48
CA ALA A 36 8.17 11.07 -3.09
C ALA A 36 7.05 10.26 -2.41
N MET A 37 5.88 10.06 -3.02
CA MET A 37 4.77 9.31 -2.40
C MET A 37 5.04 7.82 -2.28
N ASP A 38 5.79 7.23 -3.22
CA ASP A 38 6.19 5.82 -3.13
C ASP A 38 7.17 5.60 -1.97
N CYS A 39 8.15 6.50 -1.83
CA CYS A 39 9.11 6.48 -0.73
C CYS A 39 8.45 6.79 0.62
N GLU A 40 7.56 7.78 0.70
CA GLU A 40 6.88 8.20 1.93
C GLU A 40 5.87 7.13 2.39
N GLY A 41 5.07 6.56 1.49
CA GLY A 41 4.12 5.49 1.79
C GLY A 41 4.77 4.20 2.31
N ILE A 42 5.90 3.80 1.74
CA ILE A 42 6.61 2.57 2.11
C ILE A 42 7.51 2.80 3.33
N LEU A 43 8.31 3.87 3.34
CA LEU A 43 9.33 4.10 4.38
C LEU A 43 8.77 4.74 5.65
N GLU A 44 7.79 5.65 5.56
CA GLU A 44 7.26 6.34 6.74
C GLU A 44 6.00 5.69 7.30
N PHE A 45 5.13 5.13 6.44
CA PHE A 45 3.82 4.60 6.87
C PHE A 45 3.71 3.08 6.85
N GLY A 46 4.77 2.38 6.44
CA GLY A 46 4.86 0.91 6.55
C GLY A 46 4.02 0.14 5.53
N ALA A 47 3.73 0.71 4.36
CA ALA A 47 3.20 -0.06 3.25
C ALA A 47 4.17 -1.18 2.85
N SER A 48 3.65 -2.36 2.54
CA SER A 48 4.45 -3.51 2.13
C SER A 48 4.98 -3.35 0.70
N TYR A 49 4.20 -2.70 -0.16
CA TYR A 49 4.54 -2.49 -1.56
C TYR A 49 3.76 -1.31 -2.15
N CYS A 50 4.30 -0.64 -3.17
CA CYS A 50 3.56 0.33 -3.96
C CYS A 50 3.54 -0.10 -5.44
N LEU A 51 2.34 -0.17 -6.02
CA LEU A 51 2.10 -0.54 -7.40
C LEU A 51 1.66 0.69 -8.21
N GLN A 52 2.45 1.04 -9.22
CA GLN A 52 2.18 2.16 -10.12
C GLN A 52 1.20 1.75 -11.23
N LYS A 53 0.22 2.61 -11.57
CA LYS A 53 -0.60 2.46 -12.77
C LYS A 53 0.08 3.08 -14.01
N PRO A 54 -0.17 2.52 -15.20
CA PRO A 54 -0.94 1.30 -15.45
C PRO A 54 -0.15 0.03 -15.06
N PHE A 55 -0.88 -1.00 -14.62
CA PHE A 55 -0.32 -2.32 -14.30
C PHE A 55 -1.23 -3.41 -14.88
N ASP A 56 -0.69 -4.60 -15.09
CA ASP A 56 -1.45 -5.77 -15.50
C ASP A 56 -1.87 -6.63 -14.31
N LEU A 57 -2.91 -7.45 -14.49
CA LEU A 57 -3.35 -8.40 -13.46
C LEU A 57 -2.23 -9.35 -13.03
N ALA A 58 -1.33 -9.70 -13.97
CA ALA A 58 -0.17 -10.53 -13.69
C ALA A 58 0.76 -9.90 -12.65
N ASP A 59 0.89 -8.57 -12.62
CA ASP A 59 1.77 -7.88 -11.68
C ASP A 59 1.17 -7.87 -10.27
N VAL A 60 -0.14 -7.68 -10.16
CA VAL A 60 -0.86 -7.83 -8.88
C VAL A 60 -0.69 -9.24 -8.32
N LEU A 61 -0.89 -10.26 -9.15
CA LEU A 61 -0.77 -11.65 -8.74
C LEU A 61 0.65 -12.00 -8.29
N LYS A 62 1.68 -11.47 -8.95
CA LYS A 62 3.08 -11.64 -8.52
C LYS A 62 3.31 -11.04 -7.13
N ILE A 63 2.85 -9.81 -6.89
CA ILE A 63 3.06 -9.10 -5.62
C ILE A 63 2.31 -9.80 -4.49
N VAL A 64 1.04 -10.16 -4.70
CA VAL A 64 0.23 -10.86 -3.70
C VAL A 64 0.86 -12.22 -3.35
N ASN A 65 1.29 -12.99 -4.35
CA ASN A 65 1.97 -14.25 -4.10
C ASN A 65 3.28 -14.02 -3.33
N TRP A 66 4.11 -13.07 -3.77
CA TRP A 66 5.36 -12.74 -3.09
C TRP A 66 5.14 -12.40 -1.61
N GLU A 67 4.14 -11.58 -1.32
CA GLU A 67 3.79 -11.20 0.05
C GLU A 67 3.26 -12.38 0.87
N ILE A 68 2.38 -13.22 0.33
CA ILE A 68 1.86 -14.39 1.05
C ILE A 68 3.00 -15.38 1.36
N PHE A 69 3.91 -15.61 0.42
CA PHE A 69 5.05 -16.52 0.60
C PHE A 69 6.07 -16.01 1.62
N GLN A 70 6.41 -14.72 1.61
CA GLN A 70 7.30 -14.11 2.61
C GLN A 70 6.78 -14.30 4.04
N SER A 71 5.45 -14.28 4.25
CA SER A 71 4.85 -14.48 5.57
C SER A 71 5.01 -15.88 6.15
N GLN A 72 5.32 -16.89 5.33
CA GLN A 72 5.55 -18.26 5.80
C GLN A 72 7.02 -18.55 6.15
N ALA A 73 7.95 -17.66 5.77
CA ALA A 73 9.38 -17.86 5.99
C ALA A 73 9.88 -17.44 7.39
N THR A 74 9.02 -16.92 8.28
CA THR A 74 9.38 -16.52 9.66
C THR A 74 9.18 -17.65 10.69
N LEU A 75 8.87 -18.88 10.26
CA LEU A 75 8.81 -20.05 11.13
C LEU A 75 9.89 -21.07 10.75
N VAL A 76 11.14 -20.78 11.11
CA VAL A 76 12.20 -21.78 11.38
C VAL A 76 13.26 -21.18 12.27
#